data_AF-A0A351EP68-F1
#
_entry.id   AF-A0A351EP68-F1
#
_cell.length_a   1.000
_cell.length_b   1.000
_cell.length_c   1.000
_cell.angle_alpha   90.00
_cell.angle_beta   90.00
_cell.angle_gamma   90.00
#
_symmetry.space_group_name_H-M   'P 1'
#
loop_
_entity.id
_entity.type
_entity.pdbx_description
1 polymer ?
#
loop_
_entity_poly.entity_id
_entity_poly.type
_entity_poly.pdbx_seq_one_letter_code
_entity_poly.pdbx_strand_id
1 'polypeptide(L)'
;MAETYILVIDWVLAEPQFAIEVEPDELPVVFVESLGPADIELVVQVAVVGHFIDTADIHFIDSRIEALEEIEGAPVRDGGLLVGLGGVAVDGSADVRGEIYRTPESIVGYHFPIDRTGRKPVMTQPPTQVEPEGLVTDQ
;
A
#
# COMPACT_ATOMS: atom_id res chain seq x y z
N MET A 1 8.01 -10.13 -6.88
CA MET A 1 6.63 -9.65 -6.70
C MET A 1 6.40 -9.28 -5.25
N ALA A 2 6.35 -10.23 -4.31
CA ALA A 2 6.20 -9.92 -2.87
C ALA A 2 7.23 -8.93 -2.33
N GLU A 3 8.52 -9.14 -2.61
CA GLU A 3 9.58 -8.22 -2.16
C GLU A 3 9.40 -6.78 -2.68
N THR A 4 8.71 -6.59 -3.81
CA THR A 4 8.42 -5.25 -4.36
C THR A 4 7.34 -4.56 -3.53
N TYR A 5 6.26 -5.27 -3.18
CA TYR A 5 5.21 -4.74 -2.31
C TYR A 5 5.71 -4.50 -0.89
N ILE A 6 6.53 -5.42 -0.36
CA ILE A 6 7.21 -5.23 0.94
C ILE A 6 8.01 -3.94 0.93
N LEU A 7 8.84 -3.71 -0.10
CA LEU A 7 9.66 -2.51 -0.20
C LEU A 7 8.84 -1.22 -0.21
N VAL A 8 7.65 -1.22 -0.84
CA VAL A 8 6.76 -0.06 -0.86
C VAL A 8 6.11 0.15 0.51
N ILE A 9 5.59 -0.92 1.13
CA ILE A 9 4.93 -0.85 2.44
C ILE A 9 5.92 -0.45 3.54
N ASP A 10 7.15 -0.98 3.52
CA ASP A 10 8.25 -0.58 4.40
C ASP A 10 8.51 0.92 4.31
N TRP A 11 8.56 1.45 3.08
CA TRP A 11 8.76 2.87 2.86
C TRP A 11 7.60 3.69 3.42
N VAL A 12 6.36 3.28 3.15
CA VAL A 12 5.16 3.98 3.67
C VAL A 12 5.16 4.02 5.20
N LEU A 13 5.45 2.89 5.86
CA LEU A 13 5.50 2.80 7.33
C LEU A 13 6.64 3.61 7.94
N ALA A 14 7.75 3.77 7.22
CA ALA A 14 8.89 4.56 7.67
C ALA A 14 8.68 6.08 7.50
N GLU A 15 7.75 6.51 6.65
CA GLU A 15 7.57 7.93 6.35
C GLU A 15 6.77 8.67 7.44
N PRO A 16 7.33 9.73 8.06
CA PRO A 16 6.70 10.39 9.21
C PRO A 16 5.31 10.97 8.93
N GLN A 17 5.06 11.41 7.70
CA GLN A 17 3.75 11.95 7.29
C GLN A 17 2.65 10.88 7.25
N PHE A 18 3.02 9.59 7.26
CA PHE A 18 2.11 8.46 7.29
C PHE A 18 2.09 7.75 8.63
N ALA A 19 2.85 8.19 9.63
CA ALA A 19 2.83 7.61 10.97
C ALA A 19 1.40 7.38 11.50
N ILE A 20 1.10 6.12 11.84
CA ILE A 20 -0.14 5.69 12.47
C ILE A 20 0.06 5.83 13.98
N GLU A 21 -0.88 6.49 14.66
CA GLU A 21 -0.89 6.55 16.12
C GLU A 21 -1.44 5.22 16.64
N VAL A 22 -0.57 4.41 17.25
CA VAL A 22 -0.92 3.11 17.84
C VAL A 22 -0.69 3.11 19.33
N GLU A 23 -1.51 2.37 20.06
CA GLU A 23 -1.26 2.09 21.47
C GLU A 23 0.02 1.22 21.62
N PRO A 24 0.73 1.27 22.77
CA PRO A 24 2.03 0.62 22.94
C PRO A 24 2.07 -0.90 22.70
N ASP A 25 0.92 -1.58 22.81
CA ASP A 25 0.78 -3.03 22.65
C ASP A 25 0.03 -3.41 21.35
N GLU A 26 -0.19 -2.45 20.45
CA GLU A 26 -0.90 -2.65 19.19
C GLU A 26 0.02 -2.45 17.98
N LEU A 27 -0.27 -3.18 16.90
CA LEU A 27 0.45 -3.03 15.63
C LEU A 27 -0.30 -2.04 14.73
N PRO A 28 0.42 -1.24 13.92
CA PRO A 28 -0.20 -0.38 12.93
C PRO A 28 -0.97 -1.20 11.91
N VAL A 29 -2.24 -0.85 11.68
CA VAL A 29 -3.10 -1.51 10.71
C VAL A 29 -2.91 -0.91 9.32
N VAL A 30 -2.61 -1.74 8.33
CA VAL A 30 -2.47 -1.34 6.93
C VAL A 30 -3.34 -2.20 6.05
N PHE A 31 -4.32 -1.58 5.41
CA PHE A 31 -5.13 -2.19 4.36
C PHE A 31 -4.42 -2.02 3.01
N VAL A 32 -4.43 -3.07 2.19
CA VAL A 32 -3.77 -3.09 0.88
C VAL A 32 -4.79 -3.49 -0.19
N GLU A 33 -5.00 -2.62 -1.16
CA GLU A 33 -5.83 -2.90 -2.34
C GLU A 33 -4.98 -2.93 -3.63
N SER A 34 -5.45 -3.63 -4.66
CA SER A 34 -4.86 -3.51 -6.01
C SER A 34 -5.46 -2.29 -6.72
N LEU A 35 -4.62 -1.42 -7.28
CA LEU A 35 -5.07 -0.30 -8.13
C LEU A 35 -5.29 -0.74 -9.59
N GLY A 36 -4.83 -1.93 -9.96
CA GLY A 36 -4.91 -2.44 -11.33
C GLY A 36 -6.07 -3.40 -11.54
N PRO A 37 -6.37 -3.75 -12.81
CA PRO A 37 -7.40 -4.74 -13.15
C PRO A 37 -7.03 -6.19 -12.74
N ALA A 38 -5.83 -6.39 -12.20
CA ALA A 38 -5.34 -7.68 -11.76
C ALA A 38 -5.12 -7.65 -10.26
N ASP A 39 -5.66 -8.65 -9.57
CA ASP A 39 -5.48 -8.82 -8.13
C ASP A 39 -4.04 -9.23 -7.80
N ILE A 40 -3.63 -8.95 -6.56
CA ILE A 40 -2.36 -9.44 -6.03
C ILE A 40 -2.53 -10.92 -5.69
N GLU A 41 -1.73 -11.79 -6.31
CA GLU A 41 -1.84 -13.24 -6.12
C GLU A 41 -1.74 -13.66 -4.64
N LEU A 42 -2.54 -14.64 -4.21
CA LEU A 42 -2.56 -15.10 -2.81
C LEU A 42 -1.18 -15.48 -2.26
N VAL A 43 -0.32 -16.12 -3.07
CA VAL A 43 1.05 -16.47 -2.66
C VAL A 43 1.90 -15.23 -2.36
N VAL A 44 1.66 -14.14 -3.08
CA VAL A 44 2.29 -12.85 -2.84
C VAL A 44 1.74 -12.23 -1.57
N GLN A 45 0.42 -12.20 -1.40
CA GLN A 45 -0.23 -11.67 -0.19
C GLN A 45 0.31 -12.36 1.08
N VAL A 46 0.35 -13.70 1.11
CA VAL A 46 0.87 -14.48 2.24
C VAL A 46 2.33 -14.13 2.55
N ALA A 47 3.16 -13.94 1.52
CA ALA A 47 4.55 -13.56 1.71
C ALA A 47 4.73 -12.14 2.26
N VAL A 48 3.86 -11.20 1.87
CA VAL A 48 3.85 -9.84 2.44
C VAL A 48 3.40 -9.89 3.90
N VAL A 49 2.26 -10.51 4.21
CA VAL A 49 1.75 -10.63 5.60
C VAL A 49 2.79 -11.29 6.50
N GLY A 50 3.40 -12.40 6.04
CA GLY A 50 4.43 -13.10 6.80
C GLY A 50 5.70 -12.27 7.05
N HIS A 51 5.98 -11.26 6.22
CA HIS A 51 7.09 -10.34 6.44
C HIS A 51 6.82 -9.34 7.58
N PHE A 52 5.58 -8.84 7.66
CA PHE A 52 5.18 -7.78 8.59
C PHE A 52 4.58 -8.27 9.90
N ILE A 53 4.47 -9.59 10.11
CA ILE A 53 3.74 -10.19 11.24
C ILE A 53 4.09 -9.63 12.64
N ASP A 54 5.33 -9.15 12.82
CA ASP A 54 5.81 -8.59 14.09
C ASP A 54 5.84 -7.04 14.11
N THR A 55 5.53 -6.36 13.00
CA THR A 55 5.73 -4.91 12.82
C THR A 55 4.49 -4.15 12.33
N ALA A 56 3.56 -4.80 11.63
CA ALA A 56 2.30 -4.21 11.17
C ALA A 56 1.24 -5.30 10.93
N ASP A 57 -0.03 -4.95 11.12
CA ASP A 57 -1.15 -5.82 10.79
C ASP A 57 -1.64 -5.52 9.37
N ILE A 58 -1.32 -6.41 8.43
CA ILE A 58 -1.56 -6.21 6.99
C ILE A 58 -2.82 -6.95 6.54
N HIS A 59 -3.78 -6.20 6.01
CA HIS A 59 -5.05 -6.71 5.49
C HIS A 59 -5.15 -6.48 3.99
N PHE A 60 -5.08 -7.54 3.19
CA PHE A 60 -5.42 -7.44 1.76
C PHE A 60 -6.94 -7.41 1.61
N ILE A 61 -7.44 -6.43 0.87
CA ILE A 61 -8.88 -6.24 0.67
C ILE A 61 -9.21 -6.35 -0.82
N ASP A 62 -10.40 -6.91 -1.09
CA ASP A 62 -10.95 -6.97 -2.45
C ASP A 62 -11.72 -5.68 -2.76
N SER A 63 -12.23 -5.00 -1.73
CA SER A 63 -12.93 -3.74 -1.87
C SER A 63 -12.55 -2.73 -0.81
N ARG A 64 -12.31 -1.47 -1.22
CA ARG A 64 -12.05 -0.34 -0.32
C ARG A 64 -13.08 -0.12 0.79
N ILE A 65 -14.32 -0.57 0.62
CA ILE A 65 -15.36 -0.45 1.67
C ILE A 65 -15.02 -1.29 2.91
N GLU A 66 -14.07 -2.21 2.79
CA GLU A 66 -13.54 -3.00 3.90
C GLU A 66 -12.58 -2.18 4.77
N ALA A 67 -11.91 -1.18 4.21
CA ALA A 67 -10.98 -0.31 4.91
C ALA A 67 -11.58 1.05 5.30
N LEU A 68 -12.66 1.48 4.63
CA LEU A 68 -13.29 2.78 4.86
C LEU A 68 -14.57 2.64 5.70
N GLU A 69 -14.80 3.60 6.59
CA GLU A 69 -16.06 3.71 7.31
C GLU A 69 -17.17 4.26 6.40
N GLU A 70 -18.43 3.91 6.71
CA GLU A 70 -19.61 4.42 5.98
C GLU A 70 -19.87 5.92 6.23
N ILE A 71 -19.07 6.55 7.09
CA ILE A 71 -19.16 7.96 7.45
C ILE A 71 -18.20 8.76 6.57
N GLU A 72 -18.73 9.74 5.85
CA GLU A 72 -17.93 10.66 5.03
C GLU A 72 -16.87 11.39 5.87
N GLY A 73 -15.65 11.48 5.34
CA GLY A 73 -14.51 12.12 6.02
C GLY A 73 -13.93 11.32 7.21
N ALA A 74 -14.48 10.16 7.55
CA ALA A 74 -13.93 9.32 8.60
C ALA A 74 -12.53 8.79 8.23
N PRO A 75 -11.67 8.52 9.23
CA PRO A 75 -10.41 7.85 8.99
C PRO A 75 -10.62 6.45 8.44
N VAL A 76 -9.56 5.89 7.86
CA VAL A 76 -9.47 4.45 7.60
C VAL A 76 -9.74 3.70 8.91
N ARG A 77 -10.40 2.55 8.80
CA ARG A 77 -10.77 1.70 9.94
C ARG A 77 -9.57 1.41 10.82
N ASP A 78 -9.85 1.25 12.11
CA ASP A 78 -8.84 1.01 13.15
C ASP A 78 -7.77 2.11 13.22
N GLY A 79 -8.06 3.31 12.71
CA GLY A 79 -7.09 4.40 12.61
C GLY A 79 -5.94 4.12 11.64
N GLY A 80 -6.07 3.10 10.79
CA GLY A 80 -5.01 2.57 9.94
C GLY A 80 -4.70 3.42 8.71
N LEU A 81 -4.01 2.79 7.76
CA LEU A 81 -3.76 3.34 6.43
C LEU A 81 -4.34 2.41 5.37
N LEU A 82 -4.88 2.98 4.30
CA LEU A 82 -5.17 2.23 3.09
C LEU A 82 -4.09 2.55 2.04
N VAL A 83 -3.49 1.51 1.49
CA VAL A 83 -2.43 1.60 0.48
C VAL A 83 -2.91 0.87 -0.77
N GLY A 84 -3.30 1.62 -1.80
CA GLY A 84 -3.52 1.07 -3.13
C GLY A 84 -2.19 0.85 -3.81
N LEU A 85 -1.95 -0.35 -4.35
CA LEU A 85 -0.71 -0.69 -5.06
C LEU A 85 -1.01 -1.14 -6.49
N GLY A 86 -0.31 -0.53 -7.44
CA GLY A 86 -0.37 -0.89 -8.85
C GLY A 86 0.23 -2.28 -9.12
N GLY A 87 -0.23 -2.88 -10.22
CA GLY A 87 0.32 -4.14 -10.71
C GLY A 87 1.81 -4.01 -11.05
N VAL A 88 2.60 -4.97 -10.61
CA VAL A 88 4.04 -5.02 -10.92
C VAL A 88 4.23 -5.80 -12.22
N ALA A 89 4.68 -5.15 -13.30
CA ALA A 89 4.96 -5.86 -14.55
C ALA A 89 6.00 -6.97 -14.36
N VAL A 90 5.86 -8.08 -15.10
CA VAL A 90 6.72 -9.27 -14.96
C VAL A 90 8.14 -9.03 -15.51
N ASP A 91 8.30 -8.09 -16.46
CA ASP A 91 9.52 -7.90 -17.23
C ASP A 91 10.14 -6.50 -17.00
N GLY A 92 11.27 -6.42 -16.29
CA GLY A 92 12.02 -5.15 -16.11
C GLY A 92 11.31 -4.12 -15.24
N SER A 93 11.96 -2.96 -15.01
CA SER A 93 11.59 -1.89 -14.05
C SER A 93 10.11 -1.88 -13.65
N ALA A 94 9.87 -2.09 -12.36
CA ALA A 94 8.54 -2.00 -11.79
C ALA A 94 8.30 -0.55 -11.37
N ASP A 95 7.69 0.21 -12.27
CA ASP A 95 7.05 1.47 -11.95
C ASP A 95 5.80 1.14 -11.12
N VAL A 96 5.96 1.06 -9.81
CA VAL A 96 4.83 0.79 -8.91
C VAL A 96 4.17 2.11 -8.60
N ARG A 97 2.92 2.24 -9.02
CA ARG A 97 2.05 3.31 -8.53
C ARG A 97 1.54 2.92 -7.14
N GLY A 98 1.59 3.84 -6.19
CA GLY A 98 0.95 3.65 -4.90
C GLY A 98 0.10 4.85 -4.54
N GLU A 99 -1.04 4.61 -3.89
CA GLU A 99 -1.89 5.66 -3.37
C GLU A 99 -2.12 5.40 -1.89
N ILE A 100 -1.80 6.39 -1.06
CA ILE A 100 -1.90 6.27 0.40
C ILE A 100 -3.05 7.15 0.88
N TYR A 101 -3.94 6.54 1.65
CA TYR A 101 -5.19 7.10 2.12
C TYR A 101 -5.18 7.14 3.65
N ARG A 102 -5.54 8.30 4.20
CA ARG A 102 -5.85 8.47 5.64
C ARG A 102 -7.35 8.64 5.89
N THR A 103 -8.02 9.27 4.94
CA THR A 103 -9.47 9.43 4.84
C THR A 103 -9.86 9.30 3.37
N PRO A 104 -11.15 9.15 3.02
CA PRO A 104 -11.59 9.15 1.62
C PRO A 104 -11.18 10.39 0.81
N GLU A 105 -10.93 11.51 1.49
CA GLU A 105 -10.59 12.81 0.88
C GLU A 105 -9.08 13.11 0.93
N SER A 106 -8.34 12.41 1.79
CA SER A 106 -6.90 12.59 1.98
C SER A 106 -6.15 11.48 1.26
N ILE A 107 -5.87 11.72 -0.02
CA ILE A 107 -5.20 10.79 -0.92
C ILE A 107 -3.89 11.41 -1.39
N VAL A 108 -2.81 10.65 -1.27
CA VAL A 108 -1.50 11.03 -1.82
C VAL A 108 -1.01 9.95 -2.77
N GLY A 109 -0.82 10.31 -4.04
CA GLY A 109 -0.26 9.44 -5.06
C GLY A 109 1.26 9.47 -5.08
N TYR A 110 1.88 8.31 -5.26
CA TYR A 110 3.31 8.12 -5.41
C TYR A 110 3.64 7.22 -6.59
N HIS A 111 4.77 7.52 -7.21
CA HIS A 111 5.44 6.67 -8.15
C HIS A 111 6.74 6.14 -7.53
N PHE A 112 6.86 4.82 -7.46
CA PHE A 112 7.98 4.11 -6.85
C PHE A 112 8.87 3.48 -7.96
N PRO A 113 10.04 4.06 -8.26
CA PRO A 113 10.93 3.56 -9.31
C PRO A 113 11.74 2.36 -8.80
N ILE A 114 11.26 1.14 -9.08
CA ILE A 114 11.86 -0.10 -8.56
C ILE A 114 12.58 -0.88 -9.66
N ASP A 115 13.88 -1.11 -9.47
CA ASP A 115 14.66 -2.03 -10.29
C ASP A 115 14.55 -3.45 -9.74
N ARG A 116 14.13 -4.38 -10.61
CA ARG A 116 13.93 -5.80 -10.31
C ARG A 116 14.91 -6.72 -11.05
N THR A 117 15.88 -6.17 -11.78
CA THR A 117 16.84 -6.95 -12.57
C THR A 117 17.87 -7.68 -11.69
N GLY A 118 18.05 -7.23 -10.45
CA GLY A 118 18.89 -7.85 -9.44
C GLY A 118 18.25 -9.06 -8.74
N ARG A 119 18.96 -9.62 -7.76
CA ARG A 119 18.44 -10.73 -6.92
C ARG A 119 17.30 -10.30 -5.99
N LYS A 120 17.24 -9.02 -5.65
CA LYS A 120 16.22 -8.38 -4.81
C LYS A 120 15.81 -7.07 -5.47
N PRO A 121 14.53 -6.67 -5.37
CA PRO A 121 14.10 -5.37 -5.84
C PRO A 121 14.78 -4.27 -5.02
N VAL A 122 15.14 -3.18 -5.69
CA VAL A 122 15.70 -2.00 -5.04
C VAL A 122 15.00 -0.75 -5.55
N MET A 123 14.75 0.18 -4.64
CA MET A 123 14.25 1.50 -4.99
C MET A 123 15.44 2.29 -5.55
N THR A 124 15.38 2.64 -6.82
CA THR A 124 16.52 3.27 -7.52
C THR A 124 16.66 4.76 -7.22
N GLN A 125 15.55 5.40 -6.83
CA GLN A 125 15.44 6.80 -6.46
C GLN A 125 14.33 6.94 -5.41
N PRO A 126 14.31 8.02 -4.61
CA PRO A 126 13.19 8.29 -3.71
C PRO A 126 11.86 8.33 -4.47
N PRO A 127 10.74 7.88 -3.87
CA PRO A 127 9.43 7.96 -4.50
C PRO A 127 9.08 9.40 -4.84
N THR A 128 8.49 9.60 -6.02
CA THR A 128 8.04 10.92 -6.46
C THR A 128 6.53 11.03 -6.31
N GLN A 129 6.05 12.10 -5.68
CA GLN A 129 4.62 12.35 -5.59
C GLN A 129 4.03 12.61 -6.98
N VAL A 130 2.88 12.02 -7.25
CA VAL A 130 2.11 12.18 -8.50
C VAL A 130 0.66 12.53 -8.17
N GLU A 131 -0.07 13.07 -9.14
CA GLU A 131 -1.52 13.28 -8.97
C GLU A 131 -2.19 11.95 -8.69
N PRO A 132 -3.00 11.81 -7.62
CA PRO A 132 -3.76 10.60 -7.38
C PRO A 132 -4.77 10.40 -8.52
N GLU A 133 -4.88 9.17 -9.01
CA GLU A 133 -5.99 8.75 -9.88
C GLU A 133 -7.28 8.72 -9.06
N GLY A 134 -7.12 8.52 -7.74
CA GLY A 134 -8.17 8.66 -6.76
C GLY A 134 -9.09 7.46 -6.77
N LEU A 135 -10.19 7.61 -6.03
CA LEU A 135 -11.27 6.64 -6.02
C LEU A 135 -11.87 6.59 -7.43
N VAL A 136 -11.42 5.68 -8.30
CA VAL A 136 -12.24 5.28 -9.44
C VAL A 136 -13.50 4.71 -8.81
N THR A 137 -14.59 5.47 -8.86
CA THR A 137 -15.91 4.96 -8.56
C THR A 137 -16.19 3.96 -9.67
N ASP A 138 -16.11 2.66 -9.39
CA ASP A 138 -16.79 1.69 -10.23
C ASP A 138 -18.25 2.15 -10.34
N GLN A 139 -18.63 2.56 -11.55
CA GLN A 139 -20.01 2.91 -11.90
C GLN A 139 -20.85 1.66 -12.11
#